data_AF-A0A7Y9SX53-F1
#
_entry.id   AF-A0A7Y9SX53-F1
#
_cell.length_a   1.000
_cell.length_b   1.000
_cell.length_c   1.000
_cell.angle_alpha   90.00
_cell.angle_beta   90.00
_cell.angle_gamma   90.00
#
_symmetry.space_group_name_H-M   'P 1'
#
loop_
_entity.id
_entity.type
_entity.pdbx_description
1 polymer ?
#
loop_
_entity_poly.entity_id
_entity_poly.type
_entity_poly.pdbx_seq_one_letter_code
_entity_poly.pdbx_strand_id
1 'polypeptide(L)'
;MAWVYLTVAGIFEVVWAFAMKQSDGFTRPGPTAVTIVAMIASFALLALSMKSLPLGTAYTIWTGIGAIGAFLVGIFMLGEQANAMRIVAALLIISGLILMKLSSPA
;
A
#
# COMPACT_ATOMS: atom_id res chain seq x y z
N MET A 1 -12.50 4.75 14.74
CA MET A 1 -12.32 5.55 13.51
C MET A 1 -10.92 5.46 12.93
N ALA A 2 -9.84 5.56 13.74
CA ALA A 2 -8.45 5.48 13.24
C ALA A 2 -8.16 4.26 12.34
N TRP A 3 -8.69 3.08 12.69
CA TRP A 3 -8.58 1.87 11.88
C TRP A 3 -9.24 1.96 10.50
N VAL A 4 -10.39 2.63 10.39
CA VAL A 4 -11.07 2.85 9.10
C VAL A 4 -10.23 3.79 8.24
N TYR A 5 -9.73 4.89 8.81
CA TYR A 5 -8.82 5.79 8.10
C TYR A 5 -7.56 5.07 7.64
N LEU A 6 -7.00 4.17 8.45
CA LEU A 6 -5.83 3.39 8.10
C LEU A 6 -6.11 2.42 6.95
N THR A 7 -7.22 1.70 6.97
CA THR A 7 -7.60 0.79 5.87
C THR A 7 -7.84 1.55 4.58
N VAL A 8 -8.56 2.68 4.64
CA VAL A 8 -8.82 3.52 3.46
C VAL A 8 -7.52 4.15 2.95
N ALA A 9 -6.61 4.57 3.83
CA ALA A 9 -5.27 5.03 3.46
C ALA A 9 -4.50 3.97 2.69
N GLY A 10 -4.52 2.71 3.15
CA GLY A 10 -3.87 1.60 2.46
C GLY A 10 -4.48 1.31 1.08
N ILE A 11 -5.80 1.46 0.92
CA ILE A 11 -6.46 1.31 -0.39
C ILE A 11 -6.02 2.43 -1.35
N PHE A 12 -5.98 3.68 -0.88
CA PHE A 12 -5.44 4.79 -1.68
C PHE A 12 -3.99 4.56 -2.05
N GLU A 13 -3.20 3.91 -1.19
CA GLU A 13 -1.82 3.52 -1.49
C GLU A 13 -1.72 2.66 -2.75
N VAL A 14 -2.55 1.61 -2.82
CA VAL A 14 -2.63 0.72 -3.97
C VAL A 14 -3.04 1.50 -5.23
N VAL A 15 -4.01 2.40 -5.11
CA VAL A 15 -4.50 3.22 -6.23
C VAL A 15 -3.42 4.14 -6.77
N TRP A 16 -2.71 4.90 -5.92
CA TRP A 16 -1.69 5.82 -6.41
C TRP A 16 -0.47 5.09 -6.94
N ALA A 17 -0.08 3.95 -6.36
CA ALA A 17 1.02 3.12 -6.85
C ALA A 17 0.72 2.58 -8.27
N PHE A 18 -0.50 2.10 -8.49
CA PHE A 18 -0.95 1.65 -9.80
C PHE A 18 -1.01 2.79 -10.82
N ALA A 19 -1.62 3.92 -10.45
CA ALA A 19 -1.68 5.11 -11.31
C ALA A 19 -0.28 5.65 -11.64
N MET A 20 0.67 5.56 -10.69
CA MET A 20 2.04 5.99 -10.89
C MET A 20 2.72 5.14 -11.96
N LYS A 21 2.51 3.82 -11.95
CA LYS A 21 3.00 2.95 -13.02
C LYS A 21 2.37 3.28 -14.37
N GLN A 22 1.08 3.59 -14.40
CA GLN A 22 0.39 4.01 -15.62
C GLN A 22 0.80 5.39 -16.14
N SER A 23 1.36 6.25 -15.28
CA SER A 23 1.81 7.59 -15.66
C SER A 23 3.01 7.60 -16.61
N ASP A 24 3.67 6.45 -16.78
CA ASP A 24 4.86 6.27 -17.63
C ASP A 24 5.94 7.31 -17.32
N GLY A 25 6.38 7.34 -16.06
CA GLY A 25 7.34 8.35 -15.58
C GLY A 25 6.76 9.76 -15.51
N PHE A 26 5.48 9.89 -15.14
CA PHE A 26 4.73 11.16 -15.07
C PHE A 26 4.50 11.89 -16.40
N THR A 27 4.77 11.24 -17.53
CA THR A 27 4.54 11.83 -18.86
C THR A 27 3.06 11.91 -19.23
N ARG A 28 2.21 11.04 -18.66
CA ARG A 28 0.77 11.03 -18.91
C ARG A 28 0.00 11.84 -17.84
N PRO A 29 -0.62 12.98 -18.19
CA PRO A 29 -1.20 13.90 -17.21
C PRO A 29 -2.38 13.32 -16.43
N GLY A 30 -3.20 12.47 -17.06
CA GLY A 30 -4.35 11.83 -16.40
C GLY A 30 -3.93 10.95 -15.22
N PRO A 31 -3.15 9.88 -15.45
CA PRO A 31 -2.65 9.04 -14.35
C PRO A 31 -1.79 9.80 -13.34
N THR A 32 -0.97 10.77 -13.77
CA THR A 32 -0.20 11.64 -12.87
C THR A 32 -1.10 12.38 -11.88
N ALA A 33 -2.20 12.98 -12.36
CA ALA A 33 -3.14 13.67 -11.48
C ALA A 33 -3.77 12.71 -10.47
N VAL A 34 -4.17 11.51 -10.90
CA VAL A 34 -4.70 10.47 -10.01
C VAL A 34 -3.68 10.08 -8.95
N THR A 35 -2.41 9.86 -9.33
CA THR A 35 -1.33 9.55 -8.39
C THR A 35 -1.19 10.64 -7.33
N ILE A 36 -1.11 11.91 -7.72
CA ILE A 36 -0.91 13.01 -6.78
C ILE A 36 -2.09 13.12 -5.80
N VAL A 37 -3.32 13.10 -6.31
CA VAL A 37 -4.53 13.24 -5.47
C VAL A 37 -4.67 12.06 -4.51
N ALA A 38 -4.52 10.83 -5.01
CA ALA A 38 -4.63 9.63 -4.19
C ALA A 38 -3.49 9.51 -3.17
N MET A 39 -2.27 9.95 -3.52
CA MET A 39 -1.12 10.00 -2.61
C MET A 39 -1.37 10.98 -1.46
N ILE A 40 -1.84 12.20 -1.75
CA ILE A 40 -2.17 13.19 -0.73
C ILE A 40 -3.29 12.67 0.18
N ALA A 41 -4.35 12.07 -0.39
CA ALA A 41 -5.44 11.49 0.38
C ALA A 41 -4.96 10.34 1.28
N SER A 42 -4.11 9.45 0.76
CA SER A 42 -3.49 8.35 1.52
C SER A 42 -2.71 8.89 2.72
N PHE A 43 -1.81 9.85 2.50
CA PHE A 43 -0.99 10.41 3.58
C PHE A 43 -1.81 11.18 4.61
N ALA A 44 -2.84 11.92 4.19
CA ALA A 44 -3.73 12.63 5.10
C ALA A 44 -4.47 11.66 6.03
N LEU A 45 -5.01 10.57 5.48
CA LEU A 45 -5.70 9.54 6.26
C LEU A 45 -4.75 8.77 7.18
N LEU A 46 -3.54 8.46 6.71
CA LEU A 46 -2.49 7.84 7.53
C LEU A 46 -2.13 8.75 8.72
N ALA A 47 -1.89 10.04 8.47
CA ALA A 47 -1.60 11.01 9.51
C ALA A 47 -2.74 11.12 10.54
N LEU A 48 -4.00 11.06 10.10
CA LEU A 48 -5.15 11.02 11.00
C LEU A 48 -5.22 9.73 11.82
N SER A 49 -4.87 8.58 11.25
CA SER A 49 -4.84 7.31 11.97
C SER A 49 -3.74 7.28 13.04
N MET A 50 -2.58 7.88 12.75
CA MET A 50 -1.42 7.96 13.65
C MET A 50 -1.63 8.89 14.85
N LYS A 51 -2.68 9.73 14.86
CA LYS A 51 -3.06 10.49 16.06
C LYS A 51 -3.55 9.58 17.20
N SER A 52 -3.99 8.37 16.88
CA SER A 52 -4.52 7.42 17.86
C SER A 52 -3.78 6.08 17.87
N LEU A 53 -3.13 5.72 16.76
CA LEU A 53 -2.38 4.47 16.64
C LEU A 53 -0.88 4.71 16.74
N PRO A 54 -0.12 3.82 17.39
CA PRO A 54 1.33 3.87 17.37
C PRO A 54 1.86 3.84 15.94
N LEU A 55 2.91 4.61 15.66
CA LEU A 55 3.52 4.70 14.34
C LEU A 55 3.92 3.32 13.79
N GLY A 56 4.51 2.46 14.62
CA GLY A 56 4.91 1.10 14.22
C GLY A 56 3.73 0.27 13.72
N THR A 57 2.61 0.28 14.45
CA THR A 57 1.40 -0.45 14.07
C THR A 57 0.75 0.13 12.83
N ALA A 58 0.55 1.46 12.78
CA ALA A 58 -0.08 2.13 11.66
C ALA A 58 0.73 1.95 10.37
N TYR A 59 2.04 2.19 10.42
CA TYR A 59 2.89 2.13 9.24
C TYR A 59 3.05 0.70 8.70
N THR A 60 3.17 -0.30 9.59
CA THR A 60 3.25 -1.72 9.18
C THR A 60 1.98 -2.17 8.46
N ILE A 61 0.81 -1.76 8.96
CA ILE A 61 -0.47 -2.16 8.37
C ILE A 61 -0.75 -1.39 7.08
N TRP A 62 -0.43 -0.10 7.03
CA TRP A 62 -0.53 0.70 5.81
C TRP A 62 0.33 0.11 4.69
N THR A 63 1.64 -0.03 4.93
CA THR A 63 2.57 -0.62 3.95
C THR A 63 2.23 -2.07 3.60
N GLY A 64 1.67 -2.84 4.54
CA GLY A 64 1.20 -4.19 4.26
C GLY A 64 0.02 -4.26 3.31
N ILE A 65 -0.97 -3.37 3.47
CA ILE A 65 -2.10 -3.25 2.53
C ILE A 65 -1.58 -2.79 1.17
N GLY A 66 -0.71 -1.77 1.13
CA GLY A 66 -0.10 -1.26 -0.08
C GLY A 66 0.69 -2.32 -0.84
N ALA A 67 1.56 -3.06 -0.16
CA ALA A 67 2.41 -4.09 -0.77
C ALA A 67 1.58 -5.25 -1.35
N ILE A 68 0.64 -5.80 -0.58
CA ILE A 68 -0.21 -6.91 -1.04
C ILE A 68 -1.11 -6.44 -2.19
N GLY A 69 -1.75 -5.28 -2.03
CA GLY A 69 -2.64 -4.75 -3.06
C GLY A 69 -1.91 -4.40 -4.35
N ALA A 70 -0.73 -3.77 -4.27
CA ALA A 70 0.09 -3.47 -5.45
C ALA A 70 0.56 -4.75 -6.15
N PHE A 71 0.94 -5.80 -5.40
CA PHE A 71 1.29 -7.10 -5.98
C PHE A 71 0.11 -7.73 -6.71
N LEU A 72 -1.08 -7.74 -6.11
CA LEU A 72 -2.29 -8.26 -6.75
C LEU A 72 -2.66 -7.46 -8.01
N VAL A 73 -2.62 -6.13 -7.93
CA VAL A 73 -2.89 -5.27 -9.10
C VAL A 73 -1.83 -5.47 -10.19
N GLY A 74 -0.56 -5.68 -9.84
CA GLY A 74 0.50 -6.02 -10.78
C GLY A 74 0.19 -7.30 -11.56
N ILE A 75 -0.25 -8.36 -10.88
CA ILE A 75 -0.62 -9.62 -11.55
C ILE A 75 -1.88 -9.43 -12.41
N PHE A 76 -2.95 -8.89 -11.84
CA PHE A 76 -4.26 -8.88 -12.50
C PHE A 76 -4.44 -7.78 -13.55
N MET A 77 -3.91 -6.57 -13.32
CA MET A 77 -4.09 -5.44 -14.24
C MET A 77 -2.88 -5.18 -15.12
N LEU A 78 -1.66 -5.40 -14.62
CA LEU A 78 -0.44 -5.17 -15.41
C LEU A 78 0.05 -6.43 -16.14
N GLY A 79 -0.60 -7.58 -15.91
CA GLY A 79 -0.24 -8.86 -16.54
C GLY A 79 1.15 -9.34 -16.13
N GLU A 80 1.64 -8.92 -14.96
CA GLU A 80 2.95 -9.32 -14.49
C GLU A 80 3.00 -10.82 -14.18
N GLN A 81 4.07 -11.49 -14.60
CA GLN A 81 4.21 -12.93 -14.39
C GLN A 81 4.31 -13.26 -12.89
N ALA A 82 3.40 -14.13 -12.44
CA ALA A 82 3.40 -14.72 -11.11
C ALA A 82 4.20 -16.03 -11.11
N ASN A 83 5.52 -15.94 -11.29
CA ASN A 83 6.40 -17.12 -11.16
C ASN A 83 6.48 -17.54 -9.68
N ALA A 84 6.73 -18.84 -9.42
CA ALA A 84 6.83 -19.43 -8.10
C ALA A 84 7.76 -18.65 -7.16
N MET A 85 8.91 -18.16 -7.65
CA MET A 85 9.81 -17.32 -6.83
C MET A 85 9.19 -15.99 -6.39
N ARG A 86 8.39 -15.32 -7.24
CA ARG A 86 7.72 -14.06 -6.86
C ARG A 86 6.60 -14.32 -5.85
N ILE A 87 5.91 -15.45 -5.97
CA ILE A 87 4.89 -15.86 -5.01
C ILE A 87 5.55 -16.14 -3.64
N VAL A 88 6.66 -16.88 -3.62
CA VAL A 88 7.43 -17.12 -2.39
C VAL A 88 7.93 -15.81 -1.78
N ALA A 89 8.47 -14.89 -2.58
CA ALA A 89 8.89 -13.58 -2.11
C ALA A 89 7.73 -12.77 -1.51
N ALA A 90 6.57 -12.77 -2.15
CA ALA A 90 5.36 -12.12 -1.62
C ALA A 90 4.93 -12.74 -0.29
N LEU A 91 4.94 -14.06 -0.16
CA LEU A 91 4.65 -14.77 1.10
C LEU A 91 5.65 -14.41 2.20
N LEU A 92 6.94 -14.30 1.88
CA LEU A 92 7.97 -13.88 2.83
C LEU A 92 7.74 -12.45 3.33
N ILE A 93 7.40 -11.51 2.43
CA ILE A 93 7.05 -10.13 2.81
C ILE A 93 5.84 -10.12 3.74
N ILE A 94 4.77 -10.87 3.39
CA ILE A 94 3.56 -10.97 4.22
C ILE A 94 3.91 -11.56 5.60
N SER A 95 4.72 -12.61 5.65
CA SER A 95 5.13 -13.23 6.91
C SER A 95 5.97 -12.27 7.78
N GLY A 96 6.86 -11.48 7.17
CA GLY A 96 7.63 -10.43 7.85
C GLY A 96 6.73 -9.35 8.44
N LEU A 97 5.72 -8.89 7.69
CA LEU A 97 4.74 -7.91 8.17
C LEU A 97 3.90 -8.46 9.34
N ILE A 98 3.48 -9.72 9.26
CA ILE A 98 2.75 -10.39 10.35
C ILE A 98 3.64 -10.49 11.60
N LEU A 99 4.88 -10.94 11.43
CA LEU A 99 5.84 -11.06 12.53
C LEU A 99 6.09 -9.70 13.20
N MET A 100 6.28 -8.65 12.41
CA MET A 100 6.47 -7.28 12.90
C MET A 100 5.26 -6.77 13.69
N LYS A 101 4.03 -7.09 13.24
CA LYS A 101 2.81 -6.80 13.98
C LYS A 101 2.70 -7.57 15.30
N LEU A 102 3.15 -8.83 15.32
CA LEU A 102 3.16 -9.66 16.53
C LEU A 102 4.26 -9.26 17.53
N SER A 103 5.37 -8.70 17.05
CA SER A 103 6.49 -8.26 17.91
C SER A 103 6.31 -6.85 18.48
N SER A 104 5.37 -6.07 17.94
CA SER A 104 5.10 -4.72 18.47
C SER A 104 4.53 -4.82 19.89
N PRO A 105 5.11 -4.15 20.89
CA PRO A 105 4.52 -4.07 22.23
C PRO A 105 3.13 -3.45 22.15
N ALA A 106 2.22 -3.93 23.01
CA ALA A 106 0.85 -3.42 23.14
C ALA A 106 0.82 -1.96 23.61
#